data_AF-W7B1T2-F1
#
_entry.id   AF-W7B1T2-F1
#
_cell.length_a   1.000
_cell.length_b   1.000
_cell.length_c   1.000
_cell.angle_alpha   90.00
_cell.angle_beta   90.00
_cell.angle_gamma   90.00
#
_symmetry.space_group_name_H-M   'P 1'
#
loop_
_entity.id
_entity.type
_entity.pdbx_description
1 polymer ?
#
loop_
_entity_poly.entity_id
_entity_poly.type
_entity_poly.pdbx_seq_one_letter_code
_entity_poly.pdbx_strand_id
1 'polypeptide(L)'
;MNIGFMVKQIRLDKNLTQKYTASGIMNLSHYSKFERGETTTNIENFLMILHRLNVSYEEFILKDTSEIFMLKKGLSHDFANAFTAGDTLKLSKIIEETSKILENNNELAFHHLNELATVYLSLFNNGFNLADLQGKLETIKSYLRKVNNWGIYEFVLLNNALGTFKMNEVIYFAKKTEVQLKKICNH
;
A
#
# COMPACT_ATOMS: atom_id res chain seq x y z
N MET A 1 -10.46 -8.17 7.78
CA MET A 1 -11.39 -7.02 7.68
C MET A 1 -12.81 -7.54 7.51
N ASN A 2 -13.77 -7.14 8.34
CA ASN A 2 -15.19 -7.42 8.11
C ASN A 2 -15.89 -6.13 7.65
N ILE A 3 -15.96 -5.95 6.33
CA ILE A 3 -16.51 -4.74 5.69
C ILE A 3 -17.94 -4.48 6.16
N GLY A 4 -18.76 -5.53 6.26
CA GLY A 4 -20.15 -5.41 6.69
C GLY A 4 -20.30 -4.91 8.12
N PHE A 5 -19.44 -5.37 9.04
CA PHE A 5 -19.40 -4.85 10.40
C PHE A 5 -19.03 -3.36 10.44
N MET A 6 -18.05 -2.93 9.64
CA MET A 6 -17.66 -1.51 9.56
C MET A 6 -18.80 -0.64 9.01
N VAL A 7 -19.47 -1.11 7.96
CA VAL A 7 -20.68 -0.46 7.40
C VAL A 7 -21.76 -0.33 8.47
N LYS A 8 -22.00 -1.39 9.26
CA LYS A 8 -22.96 -1.38 10.35
C LYS A 8 -22.64 -0.31 11.40
N GLN A 9 -21.37 -0.21 11.80
CA GLN A 9 -20.95 0.81 12.77
C GLN A 9 -21.21 2.22 12.24
N ILE A 10 -20.76 2.53 11.02
CA ILE A 10 -21.00 3.82 10.35
C ILE A 10 -22.50 4.13 10.28
N ARG A 11 -23.33 3.14 9.91
CA ARG A 11 -24.79 3.32 9.81
C ARG A 11 -25.40 3.65 11.17
N LEU A 12 -25.00 2.93 12.22
CA LEU A 12 -25.50 3.14 13.58
C LEU A 12 -25.07 4.49 14.15
N ASP A 13 -23.81 4.89 13.94
CA ASP A 13 -23.30 6.21 14.34
C ASP A 13 -24.10 7.36 13.70
N LYS A 14 -24.64 7.13 12.50
CA LYS A 14 -25.50 8.09 11.77
C LYS A 14 -26.99 7.93 12.07
N ASN A 15 -27.38 7.06 13.01
CA ASN A 15 -28.77 6.77 13.38
C ASN A 15 -29.65 6.33 12.18
N LEU A 16 -29.07 5.66 11.18
CA LEU A 16 -29.77 5.23 9.97
C LEU A 16 -30.29 3.79 10.10
N THR A 17 -31.41 3.47 9.45
CA THR A 17 -31.98 2.12 9.46
C THR A 17 -31.38 1.24 8.35
N GLN A 18 -31.38 -0.08 8.56
CA GLN A 18 -31.02 -1.03 7.50
C GLN A 18 -31.93 -0.87 6.27
N LYS A 19 -33.23 -0.61 6.50
CA LYS A 19 -34.21 -0.38 5.43
C LYS A 19 -33.84 0.84 4.58
N TYR A 20 -33.50 1.97 5.22
CA TYR A 20 -33.04 3.17 4.51
C TYR A 20 -31.76 2.89 3.71
N THR A 21 -30.81 2.19 4.31
CA THR A 21 -29.49 1.99 3.71
C THR A 21 -29.55 1.02 2.54
N ALA A 22 -30.32 -0.07 2.64
CA ALA A 22 -30.44 -1.09 1.60
C ALA A 22 -31.42 -0.73 0.46
N SER A 23 -32.29 0.27 0.67
CA SER A 23 -33.39 0.58 -0.25
C SER A 23 -32.88 0.95 -1.64
N GLY A 24 -33.33 0.19 -2.65
CA GLY A 24 -32.95 0.34 -4.06
C GLY A 24 -31.56 -0.22 -4.40
N ILE A 25 -30.89 -0.87 -3.44
CA ILE A 25 -29.54 -1.44 -3.62
C ILE A 25 -29.61 -2.97 -3.55
N MET A 26 -30.18 -3.52 -2.48
CA MET A 26 -30.24 -4.97 -2.28
C MET A 26 -31.38 -5.39 -1.34
N ASN A 27 -31.68 -6.69 -1.30
CA ASN A 27 -32.68 -7.24 -0.39
C ASN A 27 -32.28 -7.00 1.08
N LEU A 28 -33.23 -6.57 1.91
CA LEU A 28 -33.00 -6.25 3.32
C LEU A 28 -32.44 -7.43 4.13
N SER A 29 -32.90 -8.66 3.87
CA SER A 29 -32.38 -9.86 4.51
C SER A 29 -30.90 -10.08 4.17
N HIS A 30 -30.52 -9.89 2.90
CA HIS A 30 -29.13 -9.99 2.46
C HIS A 30 -28.28 -8.86 3.05
N TYR A 31 -28.75 -7.61 3.05
CA TYR A 31 -28.05 -6.50 3.71
C TYR A 31 -27.81 -6.76 5.20
N SER A 32 -28.82 -7.31 5.89
CA SER A 32 -28.72 -7.64 7.31
C SER A 32 -27.66 -8.72 7.59
N LYS A 33 -27.59 -9.76 6.74
CA LYS A 33 -26.54 -10.79 6.78
C LYS A 33 -25.16 -10.21 6.48
N PHE A 34 -25.07 -9.31 5.50
CA PHE A 34 -23.85 -8.59 5.16
C PHE A 34 -23.31 -7.81 6.36
N GLU A 35 -24.15 -7.02 7.05
CA GLU A 35 -23.74 -6.27 8.25
C GLU A 35 -23.26 -7.15 9.42
N ARG A 36 -23.61 -8.45 9.43
CA ARG A 36 -23.13 -9.43 10.40
C ARG A 36 -21.90 -10.22 9.92
N GLY A 37 -21.46 -10.01 8.68
CA GLY A 37 -20.36 -10.77 8.07
C GLY A 37 -20.74 -12.17 7.61
N GLU A 38 -22.03 -12.49 7.56
CA GLU A 38 -22.52 -13.82 7.13
C GLU A 38 -22.53 -13.96 5.60
N THR A 39 -22.52 -12.83 4.88
CA THR A 39 -22.49 -12.78 3.41
C THR A 39 -21.61 -11.63 2.96
N THR A 40 -21.07 -11.72 1.75
CA THR A 40 -20.42 -10.60 1.05
C THR A 40 -21.43 -9.82 0.19
N THR A 41 -20.99 -8.69 -0.35
CA THR A 41 -21.71 -7.92 -1.37
C THR A 41 -20.75 -7.59 -2.51
N ASN A 42 -21.29 -7.25 -3.68
CA ASN A 42 -20.47 -6.83 -4.82
C ASN A 42 -20.00 -5.37 -4.66
N ILE A 43 -19.05 -4.95 -5.49
CA ILE A 43 -18.44 -3.62 -5.40
C ILE A 43 -19.43 -2.49 -5.69
N GLU A 44 -20.35 -2.67 -6.64
CA GLU A 44 -21.35 -1.67 -7.00
C GLU A 44 -22.29 -1.37 -5.83
N ASN A 45 -22.85 -2.41 -5.22
CA ASN A 45 -23.69 -2.29 -4.03
C ASN A 45 -22.93 -1.65 -2.87
N PHE A 46 -21.67 -2.05 -2.65
CA PHE A 46 -20.84 -1.45 -1.61
C PHE A 46 -20.65 0.05 -1.81
N LEU A 47 -20.31 0.50 -3.03
CA LEU A 47 -20.15 1.91 -3.34
C LEU A 47 -21.48 2.69 -3.19
N MET A 48 -22.60 2.11 -3.61
CA MET A 48 -23.92 2.72 -3.40
C MET A 48 -24.28 2.82 -1.92
N ILE A 49 -23.91 1.83 -1.10
CA ILE A 49 -24.11 1.86 0.35
C ILE A 49 -23.27 2.97 0.97
N LEU A 50 -21.98 3.08 0.61
CA LEU A 50 -21.11 4.17 1.08
C LEU A 50 -21.68 5.55 0.71
N HIS A 51 -22.13 5.71 -0.54
CA HIS A 51 -22.80 6.92 -1.00
C HIS A 51 -24.06 7.21 -0.17
N ARG A 52 -24.92 6.22 0.10
CA ARG A 52 -26.12 6.37 0.94
C ARG A 52 -25.80 6.78 2.38
N LEU A 53 -24.63 6.37 2.88
CA LEU A 53 -24.12 6.72 4.20
C LEU A 53 -23.37 8.05 4.22
N ASN A 54 -23.20 8.75 3.08
CA ASN A 54 -22.36 9.93 2.95
C ASN A 54 -20.95 9.67 3.50
N VAL A 55 -20.31 8.62 3.01
CA VAL A 55 -18.93 8.25 3.34
C VAL A 55 -18.20 7.98 2.03
N SER A 56 -17.03 8.59 1.84
CA SER A 56 -16.21 8.28 0.66
C SER A 56 -15.47 6.95 0.85
N TYR A 57 -14.99 6.36 -0.24
CA TYR A 57 -14.19 5.14 -0.15
C TYR A 57 -12.91 5.37 0.66
N GLU A 58 -12.28 6.53 0.50
CA GLU A 58 -11.07 6.93 1.22
C GLU A 58 -11.33 7.01 2.73
N GLU A 59 -12.41 7.69 3.15
CA GLU A 59 -12.81 7.75 4.56
C GLU A 59 -13.08 6.36 5.12
N PHE A 60 -13.74 5.49 4.34
CA PHE A 60 -14.02 4.12 4.77
C PHE A 60 -12.75 3.31 5.01
N ILE A 61 -11.79 3.37 4.08
CA ILE A 61 -10.51 2.64 4.18
C ILE A 61 -9.63 3.19 5.31
N LEU A 62 -9.76 4.47 5.67
CA LEU A 62 -9.08 5.00 6.87
C LEU A 62 -9.54 4.31 8.17
N LYS A 63 -10.73 3.71 8.18
CA LYS A 63 -11.21 2.88 9.28
C LYS A 63 -10.74 1.41 9.20
N ASP A 64 -10.05 1.02 8.13
CA ASP A 64 -9.50 -0.33 8.02
C ASP A 64 -8.33 -0.49 9.00
N THR A 65 -8.55 -1.31 10.02
CA THR A 65 -7.55 -1.71 11.00
C THR A 65 -7.00 -3.10 10.70
N SER A 66 -7.10 -3.58 9.45
CA SER A 66 -6.50 -4.85 9.08
C SER A 66 -5.00 -4.85 9.36
N GLU A 67 -4.51 -5.95 9.93
CA GLU A 67 -3.12 -6.10 10.37
C GLU A 67 -2.14 -5.79 9.22
N ILE A 68 -2.39 -6.36 8.04
CA ILE A 68 -1.55 -6.14 6.85
C ILE A 68 -1.53 -4.66 6.41
N PHE A 69 -2.68 -3.97 6.44
CA PHE A 69 -2.74 -2.56 6.08
C PHE A 69 -1.95 -1.69 7.05
N MET A 70 -2.12 -1.92 8.36
CA MET A 70 -1.39 -1.22 9.40
C MET A 70 0.11 -1.51 9.33
N LEU A 71 0.50 -2.75 9.07
CA LEU A 71 1.90 -3.15 8.88
C LEU A 71 2.52 -2.43 7.69
N LYS A 72 1.87 -2.41 6.51
CA LYS A 72 2.39 -1.70 5.32
C LYS A 72 2.61 -0.22 5.60
N LYS A 73 1.62 0.43 6.20
CA LYS A 73 1.66 1.86 6.52
C LYS A 73 2.74 2.15 7.56
N GLY A 74 2.79 1.36 8.63
CA GLY A 74 3.77 1.48 9.71
C GLY A 74 5.20 1.28 9.19
N LEU A 75 5.47 0.16 8.52
CA LEU A 75 6.80 -0.18 8.01
C LEU A 75 7.30 0.81 6.95
N SER A 76 6.42 1.30 6.06
CA SER A 76 6.83 2.33 5.09
C SER A 76 7.18 3.65 5.79
N HIS A 77 6.41 4.06 6.79
CA HIS A 77 6.70 5.26 7.59
C HIS A 77 8.00 5.09 8.38
N ASP A 78 8.18 3.94 9.01
CA ASP A 78 9.37 3.61 9.78
C ASP A 78 10.62 3.57 8.92
N PHE A 79 10.52 3.05 7.70
CA PHE A 79 11.60 3.09 6.73
C PHE A 79 11.98 4.52 6.34
N ALA A 80 11.01 5.38 6.02
CA ALA A 80 11.30 6.78 5.66
C ALA A 80 12.02 7.52 6.79
N ASN A 81 11.59 7.30 8.04
CA ASN A 81 12.23 7.86 9.23
C ASN A 81 13.65 7.30 9.43
N ALA A 82 13.82 5.98 9.30
CA ALA A 82 15.11 5.32 9.49
C ALA A 82 16.13 5.74 8.43
N PHE A 83 15.69 5.83 7.17
CA PHE A 83 16.50 6.35 6.07
C PHE A 83 16.97 7.78 6.34
N THR A 84 16.05 8.67 6.72
CA THR A 84 16.36 10.09 6.98
C THR A 84 17.33 10.25 8.14
N ALA A 85 17.19 9.43 9.19
CA ALA A 85 18.03 9.49 10.38
C ALA A 85 19.35 8.70 10.26
N GLY A 86 19.55 7.90 9.20
CA GLY A 86 20.66 6.96 9.14
C GLY A 86 20.58 5.85 10.19
N ASP A 87 19.38 5.50 10.67
CA ASP A 87 19.16 4.58 11.79
C ASP A 87 19.28 3.12 11.33
N THR A 88 20.48 2.57 11.49
CA THR A 88 20.81 1.19 11.08
C THR A 88 20.11 0.13 11.93
N LEU A 89 19.82 0.41 13.20
CA LEU A 89 19.08 -0.51 14.06
C LEU A 89 17.63 -0.64 13.60
N LYS A 90 17.00 0.48 13.28
CA LYS A 90 15.62 0.49 12.77
C LYS A 90 15.51 -0.15 11.39
N LEU A 91 16.50 0.07 10.51
CA LEU A 91 16.57 -0.64 9.22
C LEU A 91 16.70 -2.16 9.39
N SER A 92 17.56 -2.61 10.31
CA SER A 92 17.70 -4.04 10.64
C SER A 92 16.38 -4.66 11.11
N LYS A 93 15.66 -3.95 12.00
CA LYS A 93 14.34 -4.39 12.48
C LYS A 93 13.31 -4.48 11.35
N ILE A 94 13.30 -3.52 10.43
CA ILE A 94 12.42 -3.55 9.25
C ILE A 94 12.74 -4.77 8.37
N ILE A 95 14.01 -5.10 8.17
CA ILE A 95 14.42 -6.30 7.40
C ILE A 95 13.93 -7.57 8.10
N GLU A 96 14.07 -7.68 9.42
CA GLU A 96 13.60 -8.84 10.17
C GLU A 96 12.07 -9.00 10.06
N GLU A 97 11.32 -7.92 10.30
CA GLU A 97 9.85 -7.95 10.25
C GLU A 97 9.33 -8.27 8.84
N THR A 98 9.90 -7.63 7.82
CA THR A 98 9.50 -7.91 6.43
C THR A 98 9.89 -9.32 6.00
N SER A 99 11.03 -9.86 6.43
CA SER A 99 11.42 -11.25 6.16
C SER A 99 10.43 -12.25 6.75
N LYS A 100 10.03 -12.05 8.02
CA LYS A 100 9.03 -12.91 8.69
C LYS A 100 7.67 -12.88 7.98
N ILE A 101 7.24 -11.71 7.52
CA ILE A 101 6.01 -11.59 6.73
C ILE A 101 6.16 -12.38 5.42
N LEU A 102 7.30 -12.24 4.74
CA LEU A 102 7.56 -12.86 3.45
C LEU A 102 7.60 -14.40 3.48
N GLU A 103 7.90 -15.01 4.64
CA GLU A 103 7.85 -16.48 4.81
C GLU A 103 6.46 -17.07 4.54
N ASN A 104 5.40 -16.31 4.86
CA ASN A 104 4.02 -16.76 4.75
C ASN A 104 3.20 -15.97 3.72
N ASN A 105 3.82 -14.96 3.09
CA ASN A 105 3.15 -14.01 2.22
C ASN A 105 4.10 -13.47 1.14
N ASN A 106 3.83 -13.72 -0.14
CA ASN A 106 4.66 -13.22 -1.25
C ASN A 106 4.26 -11.81 -1.73
N GLU A 107 3.88 -10.94 -0.81
CA GLU A 107 3.45 -9.58 -1.15
C GLU A 107 4.61 -8.69 -1.60
N LEU A 108 4.52 -8.24 -2.85
CA LEU A 108 5.53 -7.47 -3.56
C LEU A 108 6.03 -6.22 -2.80
N ALA A 109 5.13 -5.52 -2.10
CA ALA A 109 5.49 -4.31 -1.35
C ALA A 109 6.48 -4.59 -0.21
N PHE A 110 6.30 -5.70 0.50
CA PHE A 110 7.23 -6.10 1.56
C PHE A 110 8.56 -6.56 0.99
N HIS A 111 8.56 -7.23 -0.17
CA HIS A 111 9.79 -7.59 -0.86
C HIS A 111 10.59 -6.33 -1.23
N HIS A 112 9.99 -5.34 -1.90
CA HIS A 112 10.71 -4.12 -2.25
C HIS A 112 11.21 -3.34 -1.04
N LEU A 113 10.41 -3.30 0.05
CA LEU A 113 10.80 -2.63 1.28
C LEU A 113 11.99 -3.33 1.96
N ASN A 114 11.97 -4.66 2.03
CA ASN A 114 13.07 -5.47 2.56
C ASN A 114 14.37 -5.22 1.77
N GLU A 115 14.27 -5.24 0.43
CA GLU A 115 15.40 -4.98 -0.46
C GLU A 115 16.00 -3.59 -0.25
N LEU A 116 15.15 -2.55 -0.21
CA LEU A 116 15.59 -1.18 0.06
C LEU A 116 16.22 -1.03 1.44
N ALA A 117 15.59 -1.59 2.49
CA ALA A 117 16.13 -1.53 3.84
C ALA A 117 17.50 -2.21 3.93
N THR A 118 17.68 -3.33 3.24
CA THR A 118 18.97 -4.03 3.15
C THR A 118 20.02 -3.17 2.47
N VAL A 119 19.69 -2.55 1.33
CA VAL A 119 20.61 -1.68 0.59
C VAL A 119 21.06 -0.50 1.46
N TYR A 120 20.13 0.22 2.10
CA TYR A 120 20.48 1.38 2.93
C TYR A 120 21.21 1.00 4.21
N LEU A 121 20.89 -0.13 4.84
CA LEU A 121 21.62 -0.63 6.00
C LEU A 121 23.10 -0.87 5.64
N SER A 122 23.33 -1.51 4.50
CA SER A 122 24.68 -1.76 3.98
C SER A 122 25.43 -0.47 3.64
N LEU A 123 24.75 0.51 3.03
CA LEU A 123 25.33 1.82 2.72
C LEU A 123 25.76 2.59 3.98
N PHE A 124 24.91 2.63 5.02
CA PHE A 124 25.21 3.36 6.25
C PHE A 124 26.28 2.69 7.13
N ASN A 125 26.40 1.36 7.07
CA ASN A 125 27.41 0.64 7.84
C ASN A 125 28.82 0.67 7.20
N ASN A 126 29.02 1.32 6.05
CA ASN A 126 30.31 1.41 5.33
C ASN A 126 31.01 0.04 5.07
N GLY A 127 30.29 -1.07 5.20
CA GLY A 127 30.87 -2.40 5.37
C GLY A 127 30.64 -3.38 4.22
N PHE A 128 29.86 -3.00 3.20
CA PHE A 128 29.48 -3.89 2.12
C PHE A 128 29.87 -3.35 0.75
N ASN A 129 30.29 -4.25 -0.14
CA ASN A 129 30.55 -3.93 -1.53
C ASN A 129 29.20 -3.74 -2.25
N LEU A 130 29.02 -2.61 -2.95
CA LEU A 130 27.85 -2.34 -3.78
C LEU A 130 27.58 -3.46 -4.81
N ALA A 131 28.60 -4.22 -5.20
CA ALA A 131 28.48 -5.39 -6.05
C ALA A 131 27.53 -6.46 -5.47
N ASP A 132 27.57 -6.66 -4.14
CA ASP A 132 26.75 -7.67 -3.45
C ASP A 132 25.27 -7.27 -3.39
N LEU A 133 24.97 -5.99 -3.60
CA LEU A 133 23.62 -5.42 -3.59
C LEU A 133 23.02 -5.28 -5.00
N GLN A 134 23.77 -5.61 -6.05
CA GLN A 134 23.33 -5.41 -7.43
C GLN A 134 22.06 -6.20 -7.75
N GLY A 135 21.94 -7.45 -7.27
CA GLY A 135 20.74 -8.27 -7.47
C GLY A 135 19.49 -7.66 -6.83
N LYS A 136 19.65 -7.08 -5.63
CA LYS A 136 18.60 -6.40 -4.86
C LYS A 136 18.07 -5.18 -5.62
N LEU A 137 19.01 -4.35 -6.08
CA LEU A 137 18.71 -3.16 -6.87
C LEU A 137 18.08 -3.47 -8.23
N GLU A 138 18.57 -4.50 -8.93
CA GLU A 138 17.99 -4.89 -10.22
C GLU A 138 16.58 -5.45 -10.08
N THR A 139 16.20 -6.05 -8.95
CA THR A 139 14.81 -6.45 -8.69
C THR A 139 13.87 -5.24 -8.74
N ILE A 140 14.22 -4.17 -8.02
CA ILE A 140 13.42 -2.93 -7.97
C ILE A 140 13.41 -2.23 -9.34
N LYS A 141 14.57 -2.10 -9.98
CA LYS A 141 14.68 -1.43 -11.30
C LYS A 141 13.93 -2.19 -12.38
N SER A 142 14.05 -3.52 -12.41
CA SER A 142 13.35 -4.39 -13.36
C SER A 142 11.84 -4.25 -13.21
N TYR A 143 11.34 -4.22 -11.97
CA TYR A 143 9.94 -3.93 -11.69
C TYR A 143 9.51 -2.56 -12.27
N LEU A 144 10.18 -1.49 -11.87
CA LEU A 144 9.85 -0.12 -12.31
C LEU A 144 9.91 0.03 -13.84
N ARG A 145 10.84 -0.67 -14.52
CA ARG A 145 10.95 -0.70 -15.99
C ARG A 145 9.75 -1.41 -16.64
N LYS A 146 9.32 -2.54 -16.10
CA LYS A 146 8.25 -3.40 -16.67
C LYS A 146 6.84 -2.85 -16.47
N VAL A 147 6.58 -2.07 -15.42
CA VAL A 147 5.24 -1.50 -15.19
C VAL A 147 4.91 -0.46 -16.27
N ASN A 148 3.78 -0.66 -16.96
CA ASN A 148 3.33 0.17 -18.08
C ASN A 148 2.68 1.50 -17.63
N ASN A 149 1.87 1.43 -16.57
CA ASN A 149 1.15 2.56 -15.99
C ASN A 149 1.49 2.64 -14.51
N TRP A 150 2.12 3.74 -14.10
CA TRP A 150 2.53 3.95 -12.72
C TRP A 150 1.38 4.51 -11.91
N GLY A 151 1.10 3.86 -10.78
CA GLY A 151 0.29 4.43 -9.71
C GLY A 151 1.16 5.08 -8.64
N ILE A 152 0.52 5.49 -7.54
CA ILE A 152 1.20 6.08 -6.36
C ILE A 152 2.34 5.18 -5.87
N TYR A 153 2.13 3.86 -5.88
CA TYR A 153 3.10 2.89 -5.40
C TYR A 153 4.43 2.95 -6.18
N GLU A 154 4.41 2.98 -7.51
CA GLU A 154 5.64 3.08 -8.32
C GLU A 154 6.39 4.40 -8.08
N PHE A 155 5.66 5.51 -7.91
CA PHE A 155 6.29 6.80 -7.62
C PHE A 155 6.97 6.81 -6.25
N VAL A 156 6.32 6.27 -5.22
CA VAL A 156 6.90 6.14 -3.88
C VAL A 156 8.11 5.22 -3.90
N LEU A 157 8.02 4.08 -4.60
CA LEU A 157 9.12 3.14 -4.75
C LEU A 157 10.32 3.76 -5.46
N LEU A 158 10.09 4.47 -6.59
CA LEU A 158 11.15 5.19 -7.27
C LEU A 158 11.80 6.19 -6.33
N ASN A 159 11.01 7.04 -5.67
CA ASN A 159 11.51 8.06 -4.75
C ASN A 159 12.43 7.46 -3.68
N ASN A 160 12.01 6.35 -3.08
CA ASN A 160 12.79 5.67 -2.04
C ASN A 160 14.06 5.00 -2.59
N ALA A 161 14.06 4.59 -3.87
CA ALA A 161 15.21 3.94 -4.51
C ALA A 161 16.20 4.93 -5.16
N LEU A 162 15.81 6.18 -5.43
CA LEU A 162 16.58 7.15 -6.21
C LEU A 162 18.02 7.34 -5.71
N GLY A 163 18.23 7.35 -4.39
CA GLY A 163 19.55 7.52 -3.78
C GLY A 163 20.55 6.41 -4.10
N THR A 164 20.09 5.29 -4.66
CA THR A 164 20.91 4.10 -4.96
C THR A 164 21.22 3.95 -6.46
N PHE A 165 20.68 4.83 -7.29
CA PHE A 165 20.74 4.71 -8.76
C PHE A 165 21.94 5.45 -9.34
N LYS A 166 22.50 4.91 -10.43
CA LYS A 166 23.52 5.62 -11.23
C LYS A 166 22.87 6.74 -12.03
N MET A 167 23.66 7.75 -12.40
CA MET A 167 23.16 8.94 -13.12
C MET A 167 22.36 8.61 -14.39
N ASN A 168 22.81 7.66 -15.20
CA ASN A 168 22.09 7.22 -16.40
C ASN A 168 20.72 6.58 -16.07
N GLU A 169 20.62 5.88 -14.94
CA GLU A 169 19.37 5.28 -14.46
C GLU A 169 18.42 6.36 -13.94
N VAL A 170 18.93 7.35 -13.21
CA VAL A 170 18.17 8.52 -12.76
C VAL A 170 17.57 9.26 -13.97
N ILE A 171 18.38 9.52 -15.01
CA ILE A 171 17.90 10.17 -16.24
C ILE A 171 16.82 9.34 -16.93
N TYR A 172 16.99 8.02 -17.01
CA TYR A 172 16.00 7.12 -17.58
C TYR A 172 14.67 7.18 -16.82
N PHE A 173 14.70 7.07 -15.49
CA PHE A 173 13.49 7.08 -14.68
C PHE A 173 12.84 8.46 -14.60
N ALA A 174 13.60 9.56 -14.67
CA ALA A 174 13.06 10.91 -14.78
C ALA A 174 12.21 11.08 -16.06
N LYS A 175 12.73 10.62 -17.21
CA LYS A 175 11.98 10.63 -18.47
C LYS A 175 10.73 9.75 -18.40
N LYS A 176 10.83 8.58 -17.75
CA LYS A 176 9.66 7.70 -17.56
C LYS A 176 8.61 8.36 -16.68
N THR A 177 8.99 8.97 -15.56
CA THR A 177 8.10 9.74 -14.67
C THR A 177 7.32 10.80 -15.44
N GLU A 178 7.98 11.57 -16.31
CA GLU A 178 7.31 12.60 -17.13
C GLU A 178 6.20 12.00 -18.00
N VAL A 179 6.48 10.87 -18.67
CA VAL A 179 5.49 10.16 -19.49
C VAL A 179 4.32 9.66 -18.65
N GLN A 180 4.58 9.14 -17.46
CA GLN A 180 3.53 8.62 -16.57
C GLN A 180 2.63 9.74 -16.03
N LEU A 181 3.20 10.87 -15.63
CA LEU A 181 2.44 12.03 -15.16
C LEU A 181 1.53 12.60 -16.26
N LYS A 182 2.02 12.68 -17.51
CA LYS A 182 1.20 13.09 -18.65
C LYS A 182 -0.02 12.19 -18.87
N LYS A 183 0.10 10.88 -18.62
CA LYS A 183 -1.05 9.96 -18.71
C LYS A 183 -2.10 10.25 -17.64
N ILE A 184 -1.66 10.54 -16.42
CA ILE A 184 -2.55 10.80 -15.28
C ILE A 184 -3.29 12.13 -15.44
N CYS A 185 -2.59 13.18 -15.89
CA CYS A 185 -3.20 14.51 -16.05
C CYS A 185 -4.12 14.64 -17.28
N ASN A 186 -4.02 13.72 -18.25
CA ASN A 186 -4.84 13.70 -19.46
C ASN A 186 -6.07 12.78 -19.33
N HIS A 187 -6.43 12.36 -18.12
CA HIS A 187 -7.67 11.67 -17.76
C HIS A 187 -8.37 12.46 -16.65
#